data_AF-A0A852AHT7-F1
#
_entry.id   AF-A0A852AHT7-F1
#
_cell.length_a   1.000
_cell.length_b   1.000
_cell.length_c   1.000
_cell.angle_alpha   90.00
_cell.angle_beta   90.00
_cell.angle_gamma   90.00
#
_symmetry.space_group_name_H-M   'P 1'
#
loop_
_entity.id
_entity.type
_entity.pdbx_description
1 polymer ?
#
loop_
_entity_poly.entity_id
_entity_poly.type
_entity_poly.pdbx_seq_one_letter_code
_entity_poly.pdbx_strand_id
1 'polypeptide(L)'
;RQDCRSRGSTLLVPWDQDELESLNDTLQKATRHFWIGLSVPVAGMGWAWENGSELDLDRFQLDLGNRPGACGTLKGNGISPQPCDTRLQWICQKESAEI
;
A
#
# COMPACT_ATOMS: atom_id res chain seq x y z
N ARG A 1 10.50 -0.35 -1.91
CA ARG A 1 10.62 -1.82 -1.73
C ARG A 1 11.99 -2.22 -1.17
N GLN A 2 13.09 -2.04 -1.93
CA GLN A 2 14.42 -2.46 -1.48
C GLN A 2 14.87 -1.79 -0.18
N ASP A 3 14.56 -0.50 0.01
CA ASP A 3 14.88 0.21 1.26
C ASP A 3 14.25 -0.45 2.50
N CYS A 4 12.94 -0.73 2.48
CA CYS A 4 12.29 -1.45 3.59
C CYS A 4 12.92 -2.84 3.79
N ARG A 5 13.11 -3.61 2.71
CA ARG A 5 13.71 -4.96 2.82
C ARG A 5 15.10 -4.93 3.45
N SER A 6 15.92 -3.93 3.14
CA SER A 6 17.26 -3.75 3.73
C SER A 6 17.22 -3.49 5.25
N ARG A 7 16.10 -2.98 5.76
CA ARG A 7 15.86 -2.70 7.19
C ARG A 7 15.15 -3.85 7.91
N GLY A 8 14.99 -5.00 7.23
CA GLY A 8 14.21 -6.13 7.73
C GLY A 8 12.72 -5.80 7.89
N SER A 9 12.20 -4.95 7.01
CA SER A 9 10.80 -4.53 6.97
C SER A 9 10.23 -4.69 5.56
N THR A 10 8.91 -4.57 5.41
CA THR A 10 8.24 -4.58 4.11
C THR A 10 7.60 -3.22 3.85
N LEU A 11 7.16 -2.96 2.62
CA LEU A 11 6.24 -1.84 2.42
C LEU A 11 4.95 -2.10 3.21
N LEU A 12 4.26 -1.01 3.56
CA LEU A 12 2.98 -1.05 4.26
C LEU A 12 1.95 -1.93 3.52
N VAL A 13 1.43 -2.95 4.18
CA VAL A 13 0.37 -3.86 3.74
C VAL A 13 -0.69 -3.80 4.85
N PRO A 14 -1.60 -2.82 4.79
CA PRO A 14 -2.71 -2.74 5.71
C PRO A 14 -3.62 -3.96 5.51
N TRP A 15 -4.19 -4.44 6.61
CA TRP A 15 -5.08 -5.60 6.62
C TRP A 15 -6.53 -5.21 6.33
N ASP A 16 -6.97 -4.04 6.79
CA ASP A 16 -8.34 -3.55 6.65
C ASP A 16 -8.41 -2.01 6.58
N GLN A 17 -9.63 -1.51 6.38
CA GLN A 17 -9.89 -0.08 6.27
C GLN A 17 -9.65 0.68 7.59
N ASP A 18 -9.95 0.11 8.75
CA ASP A 18 -9.73 0.75 10.05
C ASP A 18 -8.23 0.97 10.31
N GLU A 19 -7.38 -0.01 9.98
CA GLU A 19 -5.92 0.15 10.07
C GLU A 19 -5.44 1.26 9.13
N LEU A 20 -5.95 1.30 7.90
CA LEU A 20 -5.62 2.33 6.94
C LEU A 20 -6.02 3.73 7.41
N GLU A 21 -7.19 3.87 8.04
CA GLU A 21 -7.65 5.12 8.66
C GLU A 21 -6.77 5.53 9.85
N SER A 22 -6.43 4.58 10.74
CA SER A 22 -5.53 4.83 11.87
C SER A 22 -4.15 5.31 11.43
N LEU A 23 -3.61 4.72 10.37
CA LEU A 23 -2.36 5.15 9.75
C LEU A 23 -2.49 6.56 9.17
N ASN A 24 -3.61 6.89 8.53
CA ASN A 24 -3.82 8.22 8.00
C ASN A 24 -3.95 9.28 9.11
N ASP A 25 -4.62 8.98 10.23
CA ASP A 25 -4.65 9.88 11.39
C ASP A 25 -3.25 10.06 12.00
N THR A 26 -2.44 8.99 12.07
CA THR A 26 -1.04 9.05 12.50
C THR A 26 -0.19 9.92 11.57
N LEU A 27 -0.45 9.88 10.27
CA LEU A 27 0.16 10.73 9.25
C LEU A 27 -0.42 12.14 9.21
N GLN A 28 -1.29 12.51 10.17
CA GLN A 28 -1.97 13.80 10.26
C GLN A 28 -2.78 14.14 9.01
N LYS A 29 -3.48 13.15 8.45
CA LYS A 29 -4.32 13.28 7.25
C LYS A 29 -3.54 13.86 6.08
N ALA A 30 -2.31 13.37 5.90
CA ALA A 30 -1.41 13.85 4.87
C ALA A 30 -2.09 13.79 3.49
N THR A 31 -2.09 14.93 2.81
CA THR A 31 -2.62 15.07 1.43
C THR A 31 -1.67 14.52 0.37
N ARG A 32 -0.48 14.06 0.79
CA ARG A 32 0.58 13.51 -0.05
C ARG A 32 0.33 12.02 -0.32
N HIS A 33 0.89 11.54 -1.42
CA HIS A 33 0.84 10.12 -1.77
C HIS A 33 2.07 9.41 -1.20
N PHE A 34 1.83 8.28 -0.53
CA PHE A 34 2.89 7.41 -0.02
C PHE A 34 2.81 6.04 -0.67
N TRP A 35 3.95 5.53 -1.12
CA TRP A 35 4.03 4.16 -1.62
C TRP A 35 3.72 3.15 -0.51
N ILE A 36 2.81 2.24 -0.83
CA ILE A 36 2.46 1.08 -0.02
C ILE A 36 2.79 -0.20 -0.78
N GLY A 37 2.66 -1.34 -0.12
CA GLY A 37 2.99 -2.66 -0.64
C GLY A 37 2.02 -3.19 -1.69
N LEU A 38 1.25 -2.33 -2.34
CA LEU A 38 0.24 -2.71 -3.32
C LEU A 38 0.76 -2.49 -4.74
N SER A 39 0.55 -3.44 -5.64
CA SER A 39 0.84 -3.29 -7.07
C SER A 39 0.00 -4.20 -7.93
N VAL A 40 -0.25 -3.79 -9.17
CA VAL A 40 -0.79 -4.69 -10.21
C VAL A 40 0.38 -5.33 -10.95
N PRO A 41 0.59 -6.66 -10.85
CA PRO A 41 1.63 -7.34 -11.61
C PRO A 41 1.39 -7.14 -13.11
N VAL A 42 2.47 -7.12 -13.88
CA VAL A 42 2.41 -6.95 -15.36
C VAL A 42 1.57 -8.04 -16.03
N ALA A 43 1.46 -9.21 -15.41
CA ALA A 43 0.56 -10.29 -15.85
C ALA A 43 -0.94 -9.92 -15.80
N GLY A 44 -1.32 -8.78 -15.21
CA GLY A 44 -2.67 -8.20 -15.32
C GLY A 44 -3.75 -8.88 -14.47
N MET A 45 -3.39 -9.78 -13.55
CA MET A 45 -4.33 -10.58 -12.75
C MET A 45 -5.02 -9.81 -11.61
N GLY A 46 -4.79 -8.50 -11.47
CA GLY A 46 -5.41 -7.67 -10.43
C GLY A 46 -4.42 -7.18 -9.39
N TRP A 47 -4.92 -6.56 -8.33
CA TRP A 47 -4.12 -5.94 -7.28
C TRP A 47 -3.55 -6.99 -6.33
N ALA A 48 -2.22 -6.98 -6.16
CA ALA A 48 -1.50 -7.89 -5.28
C ALA A 48 -0.65 -7.12 -4.27
N TRP A 49 -0.68 -7.59 -3.03
CA TRP A 49 0.16 -7.11 -1.95
C TRP A 49 1.56 -7.74 -2.00
N GLU A 50 2.55 -7.06 -1.40
CA GLU A 50 3.93 -7.54 -1.29
C GLU A 50 4.07 -8.85 -0.51
N ASN A 51 3.10 -9.21 0.34
CA ASN A 51 3.06 -10.48 1.06
C ASN A 51 2.51 -11.65 0.21
N GLY A 52 2.04 -11.38 -1.01
CA GLY A 52 1.41 -12.36 -1.89
C GLY A 52 -0.10 -12.48 -1.72
N SER A 53 -0.70 -11.76 -0.77
CA SER A 53 -2.16 -11.69 -0.63
C SER A 53 -2.79 -10.87 -1.74
N GLU A 54 -3.99 -11.27 -2.15
CA GLU A 54 -4.82 -10.51 -3.08
C GLU A 54 -5.50 -9.34 -2.35
N LEU A 55 -5.74 -8.24 -3.07
CA LEU A 55 -6.50 -7.13 -2.53
C LEU A 55 -7.98 -7.47 -2.47
N ASP A 56 -8.56 -7.42 -1.27
CA ASP A 56 -9.99 -7.52 -1.06
C ASP A 56 -10.63 -6.14 -1.17
N LEU A 57 -11.20 -5.84 -2.34
CA LEU A 57 -11.80 -4.52 -2.63
C LEU A 57 -13.00 -4.20 -1.71
N ASP A 58 -13.77 -5.21 -1.29
CA ASP A 58 -14.89 -5.05 -0.37
C ASP A 58 -14.39 -4.64 1.02
N ARG A 59 -13.29 -5.23 1.49
CA ARG A 59 -12.71 -4.88 2.80
C ARG A 59 -12.21 -3.43 2.88
N PHE A 60 -11.71 -2.87 1.78
CA PHE A 60 -11.23 -1.49 1.75
C PHE A 60 -12.28 -0.50 1.22
N GLN A 61 -13.44 -0.97 0.72
CA GLN A 61 -14.46 -0.13 0.10
C GLN A 61 -13.90 0.77 -1.02
N LEU A 62 -13.00 0.21 -1.84
CA LEU A 62 -12.28 0.93 -2.89
C LEU A 62 -12.69 0.47 -4.29
N ASP A 63 -12.79 1.41 -5.23
CA ASP A 63 -12.86 1.13 -6.67
C ASP A 63 -11.55 1.57 -7.32
N LEU A 64 -10.59 0.63 -7.43
CA LEU A 64 -9.25 0.93 -7.94
C LEU A 64 -9.06 0.66 -9.43
N GLY A 65 -10.06 0.06 -10.11
CA GLY A 65 -9.94 -0.41 -11.49
C GLY A 65 -8.78 -1.40 -11.71
N ASN A 66 -8.69 -2.00 -12.89
CA ASN A 66 -7.52 -2.81 -13.26
C ASN A 66 -6.58 -1.98 -14.13
N ARG A 67 -5.47 -1.51 -13.54
CA ARG A 67 -4.42 -0.79 -14.26
C ARG A 67 -3.12 -1.61 -14.24
N PRO A 68 -2.88 -2.48 -15.23
CA PRO A 68 -1.67 -3.30 -15.27
C PRO A 68 -0.42 -2.43 -15.23
N GLY A 69 0.54 -2.81 -14.37
CA GLY A 69 1.78 -2.06 -14.16
C GLY A 69 1.64 -0.81 -13.27
N ALA A 70 0.50 -0.61 -12.60
CA ALA A 70 0.34 0.44 -11.60
C ALA A 70 0.80 -0.01 -10.21
N CYS A 71 1.25 0.95 -9.40
CA CYS A 71 1.56 0.76 -8.00
C CYS A 71 0.53 1.53 -7.15
N GLY A 72 0.18 0.99 -5.99
CA GLY A 72 -0.77 1.61 -5.08
C GLY A 72 -0.10 2.61 -4.14
N THR A 73 -0.78 3.72 -3.90
CA THR A 73 -0.34 4.75 -2.95
C THR A 73 -1.43 5.05 -1.95
N LEU A 74 -1.05 5.29 -0.69
CA LEU A 74 -1.94 5.82 0.33
C LEU A 74 -2.08 7.34 0.15
N LYS A 75 -3.32 7.84 0.17
CA LYS A 75 -3.63 9.27 0.14
C LYS A 75 -4.92 9.53 0.95
N GLY A 76 -4.80 10.20 2.08
CA GLY A 76 -5.93 10.32 3.00
C GLY A 76 -6.40 8.94 3.49
N ASN A 77 -7.71 8.72 3.57
CA ASN A 77 -8.32 7.45 4.01
C ASN A 77 -8.48 6.43 2.87
N GLY A 78 -7.73 6.58 1.77
CA GLY A 78 -7.92 5.72 0.59
C GLY A 78 -6.62 5.37 -0.10
N ILE A 79 -6.71 4.35 -0.95
CA ILE A 79 -5.62 3.95 -1.84
C ILE A 79 -5.91 4.53 -3.22
N SER A 80 -4.86 4.93 -3.93
CA SER A 80 -4.94 5.46 -5.29
C SER A 80 -3.85 4.84 -6.18
N PRO A 81 -4.17 4.49 -7.44
CA PRO A 81 -3.19 3.98 -8.38
C PRO A 81 -2.28 5.12 -8.87
N GLN A 82 -0.97 4.87 -8.92
CA GLN A 82 0.03 5.77 -9.50
C GLN A 82 1.01 4.98 -10.39
N PRO A 83 1.61 5.63 -11.40
CA PRO A 83 2.70 5.02 -12.18
C PRO A 83 3.87 4.68 -11.25
N CYS A 84 4.34 3.42 -11.27
CA CYS A 84 5.40 2.94 -10.37
C CYS A 84 6.71 3.75 -10.47
N ASP A 85 6.96 4.43 -11.58
CA ASP A 85 8.13 5.28 -11.81
C ASP A 85 8.07 6.65 -11.10
N THR A 86 6.96 6.95 -10.41
CA THR A 86 6.77 8.22 -9.72
C THR A 86 7.64 8.30 -8.46
N ARG A 87 8.37 9.41 -8.31
CA ARG A 87 9.19 9.67 -7.11
C ARG A 87 8.33 10.15 -5.95
N LEU A 88 7.84 9.20 -5.15
CA LEU A 88 7.08 9.45 -3.92
C LEU A 88 7.82 8.87 -2.71
N GLN A 89 7.48 9.37 -1.52
CA GLN A 89 7.92 8.77 -0.26
C GLN A 89 7.20 7.43 -0.05
N TRP A 90 7.74 6.56 0.81
CA TRP A 90 7.18 5.24 1.10
C TRP A 90 7.05 5.03 2.60
N ILE A 91 6.11 4.16 2.98
CA ILE A 91 5.92 3.73 4.37
C ILE A 91 6.36 2.28 4.47
N CYS A 92 7.26 2.00 5.42
CA CYS A 92 7.67 0.64 5.74
C CYS A 92 6.93 0.17 6.99
N GLN A 93 6.44 -1.07 6.97
CA GLN A 93 5.90 -1.75 8.14
C GLN A 93 6.85 -2.87 8.58
N LYS A 94 6.93 -3.08 9.88
CA LYS A 94 7.66 -4.20 10.48
C LYS A 94 6.79 -4.76 11.59
N GLU A 95 6.73 -6.08 11.67
CA GLU A 95 6.07 -6.75 12.78
C GLU A 95 6.79 -6.37 14.08
N SER A 96 6.05 -5.89 15.08
CA SER A 96 6.60 -5.76 16.42
C SER A 96 6.73 -7.17 16.98
N ALA A 97 7.95 -7.61 17.26
CA ALA A 97 8.14 -8.81 18.06
C ALA A 97 7.54 -8.53 19.43
N GLU A 98 6.40 -9.16 19.74
CA GLU A 98 5.96 -9.29 21.13
C GLU A 98 6.96 -10.20 21.83
N ILE A 99 7.54 -9.70 22.93
CA ILE A 99 8.55 -10.36 23.76
C ILE A 99 7.83 -11.24 24.80
#